data_AF-A0A954WYY9-F1
#
_entry.id   AF-A0A954WYY9-F1
#
_cell.length_a   1.000
_cell.length_b   1.000
_cell.length_c   1.000
_cell.angle_alpha   90.00
_cell.angle_beta   90.00
_cell.angle_gamma   90.00
#
_symmetry.space_group_name_H-M   'P 1'
#
loop_
_entity.id
_entity.type
_entity.pdbx_description
1 polymer ?
#
loop_
_entity_poly.entity_id
_entity_poly.type
_entity_poly.pdbx_seq_one_letter_code
_entity_poly.pdbx_strand_id
1 'polypeptide(L)'
;MENRLGRLPDGSPVVRTPSSGHGGDSGTTREGMQLCVVLSRDEKTLRIWREFATLAHMGTWGITAIENDAAWNWLDELFDVIQFAHRVELMLRRDVHECPDEVRAAACVASTLMAANLWPSETKERTKDLATHQLRRMLDEKVFANAVIVAEIRKEVQRLESARAR
;
A
#
# COMPACT_ATOMS: atom_id res chain seq x y z
N MET A 1 -20.67 3.96 48.51
CA MET A 1 -21.88 4.61 47.97
C MET A 1 -22.06 4.13 46.54
N GLU A 2 -23.00 3.21 46.38
CA GLU A 2 -23.30 2.49 45.15
C GLU A 2 -24.14 3.37 44.22
N ASN A 3 -23.71 3.60 42.98
CA ASN A 3 -24.56 4.16 41.94
C ASN A 3 -25.06 3.01 41.03
N ARG A 4 -26.32 2.63 41.28
CA ARG A 4 -27.08 1.61 40.57
C ARG A 4 -27.39 2.08 39.14
N LEU A 5 -26.70 1.51 38.15
CA LEU A 5 -27.13 1.55 36.76
C LEU A 5 -28.29 0.56 36.58
N GLY A 6 -29.49 1.06 36.30
CA GLY A 6 -30.67 0.25 36.05
C GLY A 6 -30.46 -0.67 34.85
N ARG A 7 -30.45 -1.98 35.09
CA ARG A 7 -30.41 -3.04 34.07
C ARG A 7 -31.85 -3.46 33.73
N LEU A 8 -32.11 -3.70 32.46
CA LEU A 8 -33.27 -4.48 32.02
C LEU A 8 -33.08 -5.96 32.43
N PRO A 9 -34.14 -6.78 32.54
CA PRO A 9 -34.07 -8.14 33.07
C PRO A 9 -33.18 -9.13 32.29
N ASP A 10 -32.61 -8.72 31.15
CA ASP A 10 -31.63 -9.47 30.35
C ASP A 10 -30.18 -8.92 30.46
N GLY A 11 -29.94 -7.88 31.26
CA GLY A 11 -28.61 -7.42 31.64
C GLY A 11 -27.94 -6.37 30.74
N SER A 12 -28.63 -5.77 29.77
CA SER A 12 -28.03 -4.77 28.85
C SER A 12 -28.14 -3.30 29.32
N PRO A 13 -27.13 -2.43 29.08
CA PRO A 13 -27.15 -1.01 29.46
C PRO A 13 -27.89 -0.10 28.45
N VAL A 14 -28.46 1.02 28.96
CA VAL A 14 -29.26 1.99 28.18
C VAL A 14 -28.38 3.18 27.73
N VAL A 15 -28.28 3.44 26.42
CA VAL A 15 -27.59 4.63 25.86
C VAL A 15 -28.44 5.33 24.79
N ARG A 16 -28.65 6.64 24.95
CA ARG A 16 -29.33 7.58 24.03
C ARG A 16 -28.31 8.39 23.22
N THR A 17 -28.56 8.63 21.93
CA THR A 17 -27.88 9.65 21.09
C THR A 17 -28.88 10.35 20.14
N PRO A 18 -28.70 11.66 19.79
CA PRO A 18 -29.53 12.34 18.79
C PRO A 18 -28.81 12.88 17.52
N SER A 19 -29.48 12.69 16.38
CA SER A 19 -29.66 13.49 15.13
C SER A 19 -28.61 14.49 14.56
N SER A 20 -27.96 14.05 13.46
CA SER A 20 -27.77 14.59 12.07
C SER A 20 -27.92 16.07 11.65
N GLY A 21 -27.05 16.50 10.70
CA GLY A 21 -27.33 17.55 9.69
C GLY A 21 -26.32 17.70 8.51
N HIS A 22 -26.75 17.32 7.28
CA HIS A 22 -26.52 17.85 5.89
C HIS A 22 -25.09 18.08 5.32
N GLY A 23 -24.72 17.81 4.05
CA GLY A 23 -25.37 17.31 2.83
C GLY A 23 -24.41 17.35 1.61
N GLY A 24 -24.76 16.75 0.46
CA GLY A 24 -24.11 16.99 -0.86
C GLY A 24 -23.79 15.76 -1.74
N ASP A 25 -24.61 15.55 -2.78
CA ASP A 25 -24.51 14.58 -3.92
C ASP A 25 -23.17 14.69 -4.70
N SER A 26 -22.55 13.63 -5.27
CA SER A 26 -23.11 12.80 -6.35
C SER A 26 -22.13 11.68 -6.78
N GLY A 27 -22.67 10.49 -7.10
CA GLY A 27 -22.16 9.63 -8.17
C GLY A 27 -21.29 8.41 -7.83
N THR A 28 -21.83 7.41 -7.12
CA THR A 28 -21.32 6.02 -7.20
C THR A 28 -22.45 5.10 -7.66
N THR A 29 -22.16 4.33 -8.69
CA THR A 29 -23.08 3.40 -9.36
C THR A 29 -23.73 2.42 -8.37
N ARG A 30 -25.06 2.34 -8.49
CA ARG A 30 -26.01 1.83 -7.50
C ARG A 30 -26.05 0.30 -7.35
N GLU A 31 -25.20 -0.45 -8.06
CA GLU A 31 -25.29 -1.92 -8.11
C GLU A 31 -24.28 -2.65 -7.21
N GLY A 32 -23.16 -2.01 -6.83
CA GLY A 32 -22.15 -2.65 -5.96
C GLY A 32 -22.55 -2.71 -4.48
N MET A 33 -23.44 -1.82 -4.02
CA MET A 33 -23.89 -1.78 -2.63
C MET A 33 -25.10 -2.67 -2.33
N GLN A 34 -25.74 -3.23 -3.36
CA GLN A 34 -26.98 -3.98 -3.18
C GLN A 34 -26.75 -5.42 -2.73
N LEU A 35 -25.52 -5.95 -2.81
CA LEU A 35 -25.25 -7.36 -2.50
C LEU A 35 -24.88 -7.67 -1.04
N CYS A 36 -24.61 -6.67 -0.20
CA CYS A 36 -24.25 -6.91 1.21
C CYS A 36 -25.35 -6.55 2.22
N VAL A 37 -26.50 -6.04 1.78
CA VAL A 37 -27.66 -5.75 2.64
C VAL A 37 -28.75 -6.81 2.46
N VAL A 38 -28.35 -8.08 2.53
CA VAL A 38 -29.27 -9.17 2.79
C VAL A 38 -28.61 -9.97 3.89
N LEU A 39 -29.28 -10.11 5.04
CA LEU A 39 -28.90 -10.82 6.28
C LEU A 39 -28.71 -9.94 7.52
N SER A 40 -29.66 -9.04 7.82
CA SER A 40 -30.21 -8.91 9.18
C SER A 40 -31.45 -8.01 9.16
N ARG A 41 -32.57 -8.50 9.70
CA ARG A 41 -33.85 -7.77 9.87
C ARG A 41 -34.01 -7.19 11.28
N ASP A 42 -32.93 -7.12 12.04
CA ASP A 42 -32.94 -6.57 13.39
C ASP A 42 -32.35 -5.16 13.40
N GLU A 43 -33.20 -4.16 13.69
CA GLU A 43 -32.83 -2.74 13.78
C GLU A 43 -31.74 -2.48 14.83
N LYS A 44 -31.69 -3.29 15.89
CA LYS A 44 -30.66 -3.20 16.95
C LYS A 44 -29.29 -3.54 16.40
N THR A 45 -29.21 -4.59 15.58
CA THR A 45 -28.00 -4.99 14.86
C THR A 45 -27.58 -3.92 13.85
N LEU A 46 -28.51 -3.38 13.04
CA LEU A 46 -28.22 -2.32 12.07
C LEU A 46 -27.73 -1.01 12.73
N ARG A 47 -28.20 -0.72 13.94
CA ARG A 47 -27.78 0.45 14.71
C ARG A 47 -26.38 0.28 15.31
N ILE A 48 -26.02 -0.91 15.79
CA ILE A 48 -24.65 -1.24 16.21
C ILE A 48 -23.68 -1.08 15.03
N TRP A 49 -24.03 -1.55 13.84
CA TRP A 49 -23.22 -1.36 12.64
C TRP A 49 -23.08 0.12 12.23
N ARG A 50 -24.12 0.94 12.39
CA ARG A 50 -24.04 2.39 12.18
C ARG A 50 -23.21 3.12 13.23
N GLU A 51 -23.30 2.72 14.50
CA GLU A 51 -22.50 3.27 15.60
C GLU A 51 -21.02 2.86 15.46
N PHE A 52 -20.72 1.66 14.96
CA PHE A 52 -19.36 1.27 14.55
C PHE A 52 -18.85 2.08 13.35
N ALA A 53 -19.72 2.37 12.37
CA ALA A 53 -19.36 3.22 11.22
C ALA A 53 -19.17 4.70 11.60
N THR A 54 -19.70 5.17 12.73
CA THR A 54 -19.51 6.55 13.23
C THR A 54 -18.45 6.67 14.33
N LEU A 55 -18.12 5.57 15.02
CA LEU A 55 -16.89 5.42 15.81
C LEU A 55 -15.66 5.14 14.94
N ALA A 56 -15.79 5.21 13.61
CA ALA A 56 -14.69 5.34 12.65
C ALA A 56 -13.98 6.71 12.75
N HIS A 57 -13.83 7.22 13.97
CA HIS A 57 -12.68 8.01 14.42
C HIS A 57 -11.46 7.09 14.66
N MET A 58 -11.30 6.05 13.83
CA MET A 58 -10.03 5.37 13.65
C MET A 58 -9.25 6.25 12.68
N GLY A 59 -8.17 6.87 13.17
CA GLY A 59 -7.35 7.82 12.40
C GLY A 59 -7.18 7.37 10.95
N THR A 60 -7.79 8.11 10.05
CA THR A 60 -7.66 8.10 8.59
C THR A 60 -7.06 6.82 7.99
N TRP A 61 -7.71 5.68 8.17
CA TRP A 61 -7.39 4.51 7.35
C TRP A 61 -7.97 4.80 5.96
N GLY A 62 -7.14 5.11 4.98
CA GLY A 62 -7.57 5.01 3.60
C GLY A 62 -7.98 3.57 3.25
N ILE A 63 -8.52 3.38 2.05
CA ILE A 63 -9.00 2.06 1.57
C ILE A 63 -7.82 1.08 1.44
N THR A 64 -6.59 1.60 1.35
CA THR A 64 -5.36 0.82 1.22
C THR A 64 -4.37 1.13 2.34
N ALA A 65 -3.55 0.14 2.72
CA ALA A 65 -2.55 0.30 3.77
C ALA A 65 -1.52 1.41 3.48
N ILE A 66 -1.33 1.74 2.19
CA ILE A 66 -0.44 2.81 1.73
C ILE A 66 -1.04 4.23 1.91
N GLU A 67 -2.28 4.34 2.33
CA GLU A 67 -2.90 5.63 2.66
C GLU A 67 -2.89 5.88 4.17
N ASN A 68 -2.23 4.99 4.93
CA ASN A 68 -2.09 5.10 6.38
C ASN A 68 -0.68 5.59 6.72
N ASP A 69 -0.60 6.82 7.26
CA ASP A 69 0.67 7.45 7.63
C ASP A 69 1.47 6.64 8.66
N ALA A 70 0.81 5.92 9.57
CA ALA A 70 1.51 5.06 10.52
C ALA A 70 2.12 3.82 9.85
N ALA A 71 1.43 3.24 8.86
CA ALA A 71 1.98 2.13 8.07
C ALA A 71 3.18 2.58 7.23
N TRP A 72 3.15 3.81 6.70
CA TRP A 72 4.31 4.42 6.03
C TRP A 72 5.49 4.59 6.97
N ASN A 73 5.27 5.14 8.17
CA ASN A 73 6.34 5.31 9.15
C ASN A 73 6.98 3.97 9.52
N TRP A 74 6.19 2.90 9.72
CA TRP A 74 6.74 1.57 10.00
C TRP A 74 7.53 1.00 8.82
N LEU A 75 7.08 1.24 7.59
CA LEU A 75 7.80 0.80 6.41
C LEU A 75 9.12 1.56 6.26
N ASP A 76 9.11 2.87 6.48
CA ASP A 76 10.30 3.72 6.42
C ASP A 76 11.31 3.31 7.51
N GLU A 77 10.85 3.11 8.75
CA GLU A 77 11.64 2.55 9.84
C GLU A 77 12.25 1.19 9.48
N LEU A 78 11.50 0.32 8.80
CA LEU A 78 12.03 -0.96 8.33
C LEU A 78 13.15 -0.74 7.31
N PHE A 79 12.93 0.10 6.29
CA PHE A 79 13.95 0.43 5.29
C PHE A 79 15.23 0.95 5.95
N ASP A 80 15.11 1.77 6.97
CA ASP A 80 16.22 2.31 7.75
C ASP A 80 16.90 1.25 8.62
N VAL A 81 16.16 0.47 9.41
CA VAL A 81 16.75 -0.54 10.32
C VAL A 81 17.51 -1.61 9.55
N ILE A 82 16.95 -2.13 8.47
CA ILE A 82 17.59 -3.18 7.67
C ILE A 82 18.45 -2.62 6.52
N GLN A 83 18.55 -1.30 6.39
CA GLN A 83 19.30 -0.61 5.34
C GLN A 83 18.96 -1.16 3.95
N PHE A 84 17.68 -1.40 3.70
CA PHE A 84 17.22 -2.17 2.53
C PHE A 84 17.59 -1.48 1.22
N ALA A 85 17.34 -0.17 1.13
CA ALA A 85 17.69 0.62 -0.05
C ALA A 85 19.19 0.58 -0.33
N HIS A 86 20.02 0.70 0.71
CA HIS A 86 21.47 0.59 0.59
C HIS A 86 21.90 -0.78 0.07
N ARG A 87 21.33 -1.87 0.60
CA ARG A 87 21.63 -3.23 0.14
C ARG A 87 21.27 -3.45 -1.33
N VAL A 88 20.12 -2.94 -1.78
CA VAL A 88 19.73 -3.00 -3.19
C VAL A 88 20.72 -2.23 -4.05
N GLU A 89 21.11 -1.01 -3.65
CA GLU A 89 22.12 -0.25 -4.39
C GLU A 89 23.48 -0.96 -4.44
N LEU A 90 23.91 -1.64 -3.37
CA LEU A 90 25.14 -2.44 -3.38
C LEU A 90 25.08 -3.57 -4.40
N MET A 91 23.95 -4.28 -4.49
CA MET A 91 23.78 -5.33 -5.50
C MET A 91 23.74 -4.74 -6.91
N LEU A 92 23.08 -3.60 -7.10
CA LEU A 92 23.08 -2.89 -8.38
C LEU A 92 24.46 -2.40 -8.81
N ARG A 93 25.40 -2.17 -7.88
CA ARG A 93 26.77 -1.76 -8.22
C ARG A 93 27.68 -2.93 -8.62
N ARG A 94 27.24 -4.18 -8.47
CA ARG A 94 28.01 -5.35 -8.92
C ARG A 94 28.12 -5.37 -10.44
N ASP A 95 29.14 -6.08 -10.91
CA ASP A 95 29.33 -6.29 -12.34
C ASP A 95 28.25 -7.21 -12.92
N VAL A 96 27.73 -6.84 -14.09
CA VAL A 96 26.61 -7.55 -14.73
C VAL A 96 27.02 -8.88 -15.35
N HIS A 97 28.31 -9.11 -15.61
CA HIS A 97 28.82 -10.39 -16.10
C HIS A 97 29.19 -11.33 -14.96
N GLU A 98 29.71 -10.80 -13.85
CA GLU A 98 30.04 -11.59 -12.66
C GLU A 98 28.80 -11.98 -11.86
N CYS A 99 27.82 -11.07 -11.75
CA CYS A 99 26.67 -11.20 -10.87
C CYS A 99 25.33 -10.86 -11.56
N PRO A 100 25.02 -11.44 -12.73
CA PRO A 100 23.85 -11.05 -13.53
C PRO A 100 22.52 -11.19 -12.78
N ASP A 101 22.32 -12.32 -12.10
CA ASP A 101 21.05 -12.62 -11.44
C ASP A 101 20.79 -11.71 -10.24
N GLU A 102 21.84 -11.36 -9.49
CA GLU A 102 21.75 -10.50 -8.32
C GLU A 102 21.47 -9.04 -8.71
N VAL A 103 22.17 -8.54 -9.73
CA VAL A 103 21.92 -7.20 -10.30
C VAL A 103 20.48 -7.13 -10.84
N ARG A 104 20.06 -8.18 -11.57
CA ARG A 104 18.71 -8.28 -12.14
C ARG A 104 17.62 -8.34 -11.06
N ALA A 105 17.84 -9.09 -9.99
CA ALA A 105 16.92 -9.20 -8.86
C ALA A 105 16.80 -7.87 -8.13
N ALA A 106 17.93 -7.19 -7.87
CA ALA A 106 17.95 -5.89 -7.23
C ALA A 106 17.19 -4.83 -8.07
N ALA A 107 17.39 -4.82 -9.39
CA ALA A 107 16.66 -3.95 -10.29
C ALA A 107 15.15 -4.28 -10.34
N CYS A 108 14.78 -5.57 -10.32
CA CYS A 108 13.38 -6.00 -10.25
C CYS A 108 12.67 -5.48 -8.99
N VAL A 109 13.34 -5.64 -7.84
CA VAL A 109 12.84 -5.19 -6.54
C VAL A 109 12.66 -3.68 -6.54
N ALA A 110 13.68 -2.92 -6.98
CA ALA A 110 13.60 -1.47 -7.07
C ALA A 110 12.45 -1.03 -7.99
N SER A 111 12.34 -1.61 -9.19
CA SER A 111 11.28 -1.30 -10.17
C SER A 111 9.88 -1.55 -9.59
N THR A 112 9.69 -2.72 -8.98
CA THR A 112 8.41 -3.13 -8.38
C THR A 112 7.99 -2.19 -7.25
N LEU A 113 8.91 -1.92 -6.30
CA LEU A 113 8.60 -1.09 -5.14
C LEU A 113 8.40 0.38 -5.51
N MET A 114 9.19 0.92 -6.45
CA MET A 114 9.00 2.28 -6.95
C MET A 114 7.67 2.46 -7.68
N ALA A 115 7.24 1.47 -8.46
CA ALA A 115 5.94 1.49 -9.14
C ALA A 115 4.77 1.48 -8.15
N ALA A 116 4.95 0.82 -7.00
CA ALA A 116 4.02 0.85 -5.88
C ALA A 116 4.16 2.09 -4.98
N ASN A 117 5.06 3.03 -5.32
CA ASN A 117 5.48 4.18 -4.50
C ASN A 117 6.12 3.83 -3.15
N LEU A 118 6.45 2.57 -2.88
CA LEU A 118 6.99 2.05 -1.60
C LEU A 118 8.48 2.31 -1.39
N TRP A 119 9.15 3.05 -2.27
CA TRP A 119 10.58 3.30 -2.18
C TRP A 119 10.87 4.65 -1.49
N PRO A 120 11.82 4.72 -0.53
CA PRO A 120 12.15 5.96 0.20
C PRO A 120 12.49 7.12 -0.73
N SER A 121 11.90 8.28 -0.47
CA SER A 121 11.93 9.42 -1.39
C SER A 121 13.34 9.96 -1.63
N GLU A 122 14.18 9.92 -0.59
CA GLU A 122 15.54 10.45 -0.49
C GLU A 122 16.51 9.67 -1.39
N THR A 123 16.23 8.39 -1.63
CA THR A 123 17.09 7.49 -2.40
C THR A 123 16.46 7.04 -3.72
N LYS A 124 15.19 7.38 -3.95
CA LYS A 124 14.40 6.93 -5.10
C LYS A 124 15.05 7.24 -6.43
N GLU A 125 15.36 8.52 -6.69
CA GLU A 125 15.93 8.92 -7.98
C GLU A 125 17.32 8.29 -8.22
N ARG A 126 18.20 8.32 -7.21
CA ARG A 126 19.53 7.70 -7.32
C ARG A 126 19.44 6.19 -7.60
N THR A 127 18.57 5.48 -6.90
CA THR A 127 18.39 4.03 -7.10
C THR A 127 17.76 3.75 -8.47
N LYS A 128 16.80 4.57 -8.90
CA LYS A 128 16.13 4.45 -10.20
C LYS A 128 17.12 4.59 -11.35
N ASP A 129 17.98 5.61 -11.29
CA ASP A 129 19.00 5.86 -12.31
C ASP A 129 20.00 4.71 -12.37
N LEU A 130 20.44 4.22 -11.21
CA LEU A 130 21.36 3.09 -11.12
C LEU A 130 20.75 1.79 -11.67
N ALA A 131 19.50 1.47 -11.30
CA ALA A 131 18.78 0.31 -11.81
C ALA A 131 18.56 0.39 -13.33
N THR A 132 18.15 1.56 -13.83
CA THR A 132 17.95 1.81 -15.26
C THR A 132 19.25 1.65 -16.03
N HIS A 133 20.34 2.22 -15.53
CA HIS A 133 21.67 2.10 -16.14
C HIS A 133 22.10 0.64 -16.24
N GLN A 134 21.99 -0.13 -15.16
CA GLN A 134 22.42 -1.53 -15.17
C GLN A 134 21.56 -2.41 -16.08
N LEU A 135 20.23 -2.25 -16.05
CA LEU A 135 19.36 -3.01 -16.94
C LEU A 135 19.65 -2.69 -18.43
N ARG A 136 19.95 -1.44 -18.77
CA ARG A 136 20.41 -1.07 -20.12
C ARG A 136 21.74 -1.73 -20.47
N ARG A 137 22.72 -1.69 -19.57
CA ARG A 137 23.99 -2.42 -19.77
C ARG A 137 23.76 -3.91 -20.03
N MET A 138 22.91 -4.57 -19.24
CA MET A 138 22.57 -5.99 -19.45
C MET A 138 21.98 -6.26 -20.83
N LEU A 139 21.18 -5.33 -21.38
CA LEU A 139 20.63 -5.43 -22.73
C LEU A 139 21.70 -5.21 -23.81
N ASP A 140 22.52 -4.17 -23.65
CA ASP A 140 23.53 -3.76 -24.62
C ASP A 140 24.65 -4.81 -24.73
N GLU A 141 25.09 -5.33 -23.57
CA GLU A 141 26.13 -6.34 -23.43
C GLU A 141 25.57 -7.77 -23.64
N LYS A 142 24.25 -7.90 -23.89
CA LYS A 142 23.55 -9.18 -24.15
C LYS A 142 23.82 -10.23 -23.08
N VAL A 143 23.83 -9.82 -21.81
CA VAL A 143 24.12 -10.67 -20.65
C VAL A 143 23.21 -11.90 -20.59
N PHE A 144 21.94 -11.75 -21.00
CA PHE A 144 21.01 -12.86 -21.15
C PHE A 144 20.67 -13.12 -22.62
N ALA A 145 20.77 -14.38 -23.04
CA ALA A 145 20.35 -14.81 -24.38
C ALA A 145 18.83 -15.11 -24.49
N ASN A 146 18.16 -15.33 -23.36
CA ASN A 146 16.75 -15.70 -23.34
C ASN A 146 15.85 -14.50 -23.71
N ALA A 147 15.13 -14.60 -24.83
CA ALA A 147 14.27 -13.55 -25.35
C ALA A 147 13.14 -13.13 -24.39
N VAL A 148 12.62 -14.05 -23.58
CA VAL A 148 11.58 -13.75 -22.58
C VAL A 148 12.17 -12.89 -21.46
N ILE A 149 13.36 -13.24 -20.96
CA ILE A 149 14.06 -12.46 -19.93
C ILE A 149 14.40 -11.06 -20.47
N VAL A 150 14.92 -10.97 -21.70
CA VAL A 150 15.22 -9.70 -22.37
C VAL A 150 13.97 -8.82 -22.51
N ALA A 151 12.83 -9.41 -22.86
CA ALA A 151 11.56 -8.69 -22.94
C ALA A 151 11.12 -8.14 -21.57
N GLU A 152 11.27 -8.92 -20.49
CA GLU A 152 10.97 -8.45 -19.13
C GLU A 152 11.91 -7.34 -18.66
N ILE A 153 13.21 -7.42 -18.98
CA ILE A 153 14.17 -6.36 -18.70
C ILE A 153 13.75 -5.04 -19.40
N ARG A 154 13.33 -5.11 -20.66
CA ARG A 154 12.83 -3.92 -21.38
C ARG A 154 11.59 -3.32 -20.73
N LYS A 155 10.65 -4.16 -20.26
CA LYS A 155 9.48 -3.69 -19.52
C LYS A 155 9.86 -3.00 -18.21
N GLU A 156 10.88 -3.49 -17.51
CA GLU A 156 11.37 -2.87 -16.29
C GLU A 156 12.04 -1.52 -16.52
N VAL A 157 12.88 -1.42 -17.55
CA VAL A 157 13.46 -0.14 -17.99
C VAL A 157 12.34 0.86 -18.27
N GLN A 158 11.33 0.46 -19.04
CA GLN A 158 10.20 1.33 -19.35
C GLN A 158 9.41 1.74 -18.09
N ARG A 159 9.21 0.82 -17.13
CA ARG A 159 8.55 1.12 -15.85
C ARG A 159 9.34 2.15 -15.05
N LEU A 160 10.65 1.98 -14.92
CA LEU A 160 11.52 2.92 -14.19
C LEU A 160 11.54 4.30 -14.86
N GLU A 161 11.63 4.36 -16.19
CA GLU A 161 11.59 5.62 -16.94
C GLU A 161 10.25 6.35 -16.81
N SER A 162 9.14 5.58 -16.78
CA SER A 162 7.80 6.13 -16.65
C SER A 162 7.48 6.59 -15.22
N ALA A 163 8.20 6.10 -14.21
CA ALA A 163 8.00 6.42 -12.79
C ALA A 163 8.53 7.83 -12.40
N ARG A 164 8.52 8.79 -13.33
CA ARG A 164 9.13 10.12 -13.17
C ARG A 164 8.58 10.86 -11.95
N ALA A 165 9.50 11.52 -11.23
CA ALA A 165 9.26 12.29 -10.01
C ALA A 165 7.98 13.12 -10.09
N ARG A 166 7.05 12.85 -9.17
CA ARG A 166 5.96 13.76 -8.81
C ARG A 166 6.45 14.67 -7.70
#